data_AF-A0A9R1L1I4-F1
#
_entry.id   AF-A0A9R1L1I4-F1
#
_cell.length_a   1.000
_cell.length_b   1.000
_cell.length_c   1.000
_cell.angle_alpha   90.00
_cell.angle_beta   90.00
_cell.angle_gamma   90.00
#
_symmetry.space_group_name_H-M   'P 1'
#
loop_
_entity.id
_entity.type
_entity.pdbx_description
1 polymer ?
#
loop_
_entity_poly.entity_id
_entity_poly.type
_entity_poly.pdbx_seq_one_letter_code
_entity_poly.pdbx_strand_id
1 'polypeptide(L)'
;MSSSTSASRQTWLHYGPVPLTRCPDCPRMEPLKCLTCVKEENGNRGCEFVKCLSKPQPGQVLKKCGHFEWLDEYVERLKFEASTQELNFNFGGAACVEHASHLVDRANPM
;
A
#
# COMPACT_ATOMS: atom_id res chain seq x y z
N MET A 1 0.25 6.45 -50.60
CA MET A 1 -0.22 7.43 -49.60
C MET A 1 0.29 6.97 -48.24
N SER A 2 1.24 7.70 -47.66
CA SER A 2 1.81 7.36 -46.36
C SER A 2 0.86 7.82 -45.26
N SER A 3 0.09 6.89 -44.69
CA SER A 3 -0.76 7.16 -43.53
C SER A 3 0.13 7.45 -42.33
N SER A 4 0.36 8.72 -42.05
CA SER A 4 0.98 9.16 -40.80
C SER A 4 -0.11 9.12 -39.73
N THR A 5 -0.17 8.03 -38.97
CA THR A 5 -0.96 7.97 -37.74
C THR A 5 -0.32 8.94 -36.76
N SER A 6 -0.87 10.15 -36.64
CA SER A 6 -0.56 11.03 -35.52
C SER A 6 -1.02 10.30 -34.26
N ALA A 7 -0.12 9.56 -33.61
CA ALA A 7 -0.38 8.97 -32.32
C ALA A 7 -0.80 10.13 -31.41
N SER A 8 -2.08 10.14 -31.03
CA SER A 8 -2.54 10.95 -29.91
C SER A 8 -1.53 10.73 -28.79
N ARG A 9 -0.87 11.79 -28.32
CA ARG A 9 0.08 11.66 -27.21
C ARG A 9 -0.70 10.98 -26.11
N GLN A 10 -0.34 9.74 -25.76
CA GLN A 10 -0.98 9.02 -24.67
C GLN A 10 -0.73 9.88 -23.42
N THR A 11 -1.77 10.57 -22.97
CA THR A 11 -1.70 11.40 -21.76
C THR A 11 -1.95 10.49 -20.60
N TRP A 12 -0.89 10.16 -19.86
CA TRP A 12 -0.99 9.43 -18.60
C TRP A 12 -1.81 10.23 -17.59
N LEU A 13 -2.57 9.51 -16.76
CA LEU A 13 -3.32 10.13 -15.67
C LEU A 13 -2.31 10.67 -14.63
N HIS A 14 -2.59 11.87 -14.14
CA HIS A 14 -1.81 12.51 -13.08
C HIS A 14 -2.71 12.74 -11.88
N TYR A 15 -2.37 12.11 -10.75
CA TYR A 15 -3.17 12.14 -9.53
C TYR A 15 -2.83 13.32 -8.60
N GLY A 16 -1.74 14.03 -8.89
CA GLY A 16 -1.21 15.07 -8.00
C GLY A 16 -0.56 14.47 -6.74
N PRO A 17 -0.47 15.23 -5.63
CA PRO A 17 0.10 14.71 -4.39
C PRO A 17 -0.74 13.54 -3.84
N VAL A 18 -0.16 12.33 -3.83
CA VAL A 18 -0.76 11.12 -3.25
C VAL A 18 -0.04 10.77 -1.95
N PRO A 19 -0.74 10.43 -0.85
CA PRO A 19 -0.09 10.02 0.40
C PRO A 19 0.72 8.73 0.17
N LEU A 20 1.99 8.73 0.59
CA LEU A 20 2.88 7.57 0.44
C LEU A 20 2.95 6.79 1.76
N THR A 21 2.43 5.57 1.71
CA THR A 21 2.38 4.63 2.83
C THR A 21 3.65 3.79 2.91
N ARG A 22 3.76 3.01 3.99
CA ARG A 22 4.83 2.04 4.15
C ARG A 22 4.69 0.90 3.13
N CYS A 23 5.83 0.33 2.75
CA CYS A 23 5.84 -0.85 1.86
C CYS A 23 5.12 -2.04 2.53
N PRO A 24 4.14 -2.68 1.87
CA PRO A 24 3.46 -3.86 2.42
C PRO A 24 4.37 -5.10 2.44
N ASP A 25 5.36 -5.15 1.55
CA ASP A 25 6.20 -6.35 1.34
C ASP A 25 7.45 -6.40 2.24
N CYS A 26 7.71 -5.38 3.06
CA CYS A 26 8.90 -5.39 3.91
C CYS A 26 8.74 -4.62 5.21
N PRO A 27 9.46 -5.03 6.29
CA PRO A 27 9.31 -4.44 7.62
C PRO A 27 9.97 -3.06 7.76
N ARG A 28 10.33 -2.40 6.65
CA ARG A 28 11.01 -1.10 6.70
C ARG A 28 9.98 0.02 6.91
N MET A 29 10.38 1.04 7.67
CA MET A 29 9.49 2.16 8.03
C MET A 29 9.48 3.28 7.00
N GLU A 30 10.51 3.38 6.16
CA GLU A 30 10.56 4.43 5.14
C GLU A 30 9.40 4.21 4.14
N PRO A 31 8.62 5.26 3.85
CA PRO A 31 7.53 5.18 2.88
C PRO A 31 7.99 4.75 1.49
N LEU A 32 7.02 4.29 0.70
CA LEU A 32 7.20 4.15 -0.75
C LEU A 32 7.57 5.49 -1.39
N LYS A 33 8.17 5.45 -2.58
CA LYS A 33 8.46 6.63 -3.39
C LYS A 33 7.67 6.58 -4.67
N CYS A 34 6.96 7.66 -4.99
CA CYS A 34 6.39 7.87 -6.30
C CYS A 34 7.49 8.32 -7.27
N LEU A 35 7.52 7.73 -8.46
CA LEU A 35 8.52 7.96 -9.50
C LEU A 35 7.81 8.03 -10.85
N THR A 36 8.37 8.81 -11.77
CA THR A 36 7.89 8.91 -13.14
C THR A 36 8.80 8.11 -14.08
N CYS A 37 8.20 7.29 -14.94
CA CYS A 37 8.90 6.60 -16.01
C CYS A 37 9.45 7.62 -17.01
N VAL A 38 10.77 7.70 -17.12
CA VAL A 38 11.45 8.59 -18.08
C VAL A 38 11.80 7.90 -19.40
N LYS A 39 11.75 6.57 -19.42
CA LYS A 39 12.11 5.76 -20.58
C LYS A 39 10.91 5.65 -21.52
N GLU A 40 11.17 5.76 -22.82
CA GLU A 40 10.20 5.49 -23.90
C GLU A 40 10.04 3.98 -24.17
N GLU A 41 10.29 3.16 -23.16
CA GLU A 41 10.14 1.72 -23.25
C GLU A 41 8.66 1.38 -23.15
N ASN A 42 8.12 0.72 -24.18
CA ASN A 42 6.72 0.27 -24.27
C ASN A 42 5.68 1.41 -24.18
N GLY A 43 6.07 2.66 -24.45
CA GLY A 43 5.19 3.83 -24.36
C GLY A 43 4.95 4.33 -22.93
N ASN A 44 5.65 3.79 -21.93
CA ASN A 44 5.43 4.13 -20.52
C ASN A 44 6.00 5.50 -20.10
N ARG A 45 6.52 6.30 -21.03
CA ARG A 45 7.11 7.59 -20.71
C ARG A 45 6.05 8.53 -20.15
N GLY A 46 6.26 9.00 -18.93
CA GLY A 46 5.32 9.86 -18.22
C GLY A 46 4.38 9.13 -17.27
N CYS A 47 4.32 7.78 -17.29
CA CYS A 47 3.58 7.04 -16.27
C CYS A 47 4.18 7.26 -14.90
N GLU A 48 3.34 7.34 -13.88
CA GLU A 48 3.77 7.38 -12.48
C GLU A 48 3.60 6.00 -11.84
N PHE A 49 4.54 5.62 -10.98
CA PHE A 49 4.54 4.35 -10.26
C PHE A 49 5.14 4.51 -8.87
N VAL A 50 4.79 3.63 -7.95
CA VAL A 50 5.38 3.59 -6.61
C VAL A 50 6.39 2.45 -6.49
N LYS A 51 7.45 2.68 -5.73
CA LYS A 51 8.46 1.66 -5.47
C LYS A 51 9.01 1.74 -4.05
N CYS A 52 9.33 0.59 -3.49
CA CYS A 52 10.10 0.52 -2.25
C CYS A 52 11.59 0.75 -2.54
N LEU A 53 12.11 1.88 -2.07
CA LEU A 53 13.53 2.24 -2.15
C LEU A 53 14.22 2.25 -0.77
N SER A 54 13.54 1.71 0.23
CA SER A 54 14.01 1.73 1.61
C SER A 54 15.24 0.84 1.81
N LYS A 55 16.18 1.35 2.59
CA LYS A 55 17.42 0.63 2.93
C LYS A 55 17.23 -0.13 4.26
N PRO A 56 17.92 -1.27 4.46
CA PRO A 56 18.02 -1.87 5.78
C PRO A 56 18.61 -0.86 6.78
N GLN A 57 18.23 -0.93 8.05
CA GLN A 57 18.87 -0.12 9.09
C GLN A 57 20.33 -0.58 9.29
N PRO A 58 21.22 0.29 9.81
CA PRO A 58 22.57 -0.12 10.17
C PRO A 58 22.54 -1.36 11.08
N GLY A 59 23.35 -2.37 10.75
CA GLY A 59 23.40 -3.65 11.47
C GLY A 59 22.34 -4.67 11.06
N GLN A 60 21.37 -4.32 10.20
CA GLN A 60 20.40 -5.29 9.66
C GLN A 60 20.81 -5.78 8.27
N VAL A 61 20.84 -7.10 8.10
CA VAL A 61 21.01 -7.75 6.79
C VAL A 61 19.64 -8.18 6.27
N LEU A 62 19.01 -7.34 5.45
CA LEU A 62 17.74 -7.63 4.80
C LEU A 62 17.92 -7.66 3.28
N LYS A 63 17.27 -8.62 2.61
CA LYS A 63 17.22 -8.68 1.14
C LYS A 63 16.62 -7.39 0.57
N LYS A 64 17.07 -6.97 -0.61
CA LYS A 64 16.50 -5.83 -1.33
C LYS A 64 15.01 -6.09 -1.58
N CYS A 65 14.16 -5.10 -1.26
CA CYS A 65 12.74 -5.19 -1.58
C CYS A 65 12.52 -4.96 -3.08
N GLY A 66 11.66 -5.78 -3.68
CA GLY A 66 11.27 -5.69 -5.10
C GLY A 66 9.95 -4.97 -5.34
N HIS A 67 9.27 -4.47 -4.30
CA HIS A 67 7.93 -3.92 -4.39
C HIS A 67 7.83 -2.80 -5.43
N PHE A 68 6.87 -2.95 -6.33
CA PHE A 68 6.53 -2.05 -7.43
C PHE A 68 5.03 -2.13 -7.65
N GLU A 69 4.42 -0.99 -7.97
CA GLU A 69 3.01 -0.91 -8.36
C GLU A 69 2.78 0.36 -9.20
N TRP A 70 1.84 0.29 -10.15
CA TRP A 70 1.41 1.49 -10.89
C TRP A 70 0.66 2.46 -9.99
N LEU A 71 0.77 3.77 -10.24
CA LEU A 71 0.14 4.77 -9.35
C LEU A 71 -1.39 4.60 -9.29
N ASP A 72 -2.01 4.20 -10.42
CA ASP A 72 -3.45 3.97 -10.52
C ASP A 72 -3.91 2.86 -9.55
N GLU A 73 -3.21 1.72 -9.58
CA GLU A 73 -3.44 0.57 -8.69
C GLU A 73 -3.19 0.95 -7.22
N TYR A 74 -2.12 1.72 -6.96
CA TYR A 74 -1.78 2.20 -5.63
C TYR A 74 -2.91 3.05 -5.03
N VAL A 75 -3.44 3.99 -5.81
CA VAL A 75 -4.55 4.88 -5.40
C VAL A 75 -5.83 4.08 -5.18
N GLU A 76 -6.12 3.09 -6.03
CA GLU A 76 -7.27 2.20 -5.84
C GLU A 76 -7.17 1.40 -4.54
N ARG A 77 -5.99 0.84 -4.23
CA ARG A 77 -5.77 0.16 -2.95
C ARG A 77 -5.98 1.11 -1.78
N LEU A 78 -5.43 2.32 -1.82
CA LEU A 78 -5.61 3.30 -0.74
C LEU A 78 -7.09 3.62 -0.49
N LYS A 79 -7.89 3.78 -1.54
CA LYS A 79 -9.33 3.98 -1.42
C LYS A 79 -10.02 2.78 -0.76
N PHE A 80 -9.61 1.56 -1.12
CA PHE A 80 -10.15 0.33 -0.55
C PHE A 80 -9.76 0.17 0.94
N GLU A 81 -8.50 0.42 1.29
CA GLU A 81 -8.01 0.40 2.67
C GLU A 81 -8.73 1.43 3.54
N ALA A 82 -8.90 2.66 3.05
CA ALA A 82 -9.66 3.69 3.74
C ALA A 82 -11.11 3.27 3.96
N SER A 83 -11.77 2.72 2.94
CA SER A 83 -13.14 2.23 3.05
C SER A 83 -13.27 1.08 4.08
N THR A 84 -12.29 0.18 4.11
CA THR A 84 -12.25 -0.93 5.08
C THR A 84 -12.02 -0.41 6.50
N GLN A 85 -11.17 0.61 6.67
CA GLN A 85 -10.91 1.22 7.96
C GLN A 85 -12.15 1.92 8.52
N GLU A 86 -12.90 2.65 7.69
CA GLU A 86 -14.17 3.28 8.06
C GLU A 86 -15.21 2.23 8.50
N LEU A 87 -15.31 1.10 7.80
CA LEU A 87 -16.18 0.00 8.20
C LEU A 87 -15.75 -0.60 9.55
N ASN A 88 -14.45 -0.86 9.74
CA ASN A 88 -13.94 -1.38 11.01
C ASN A 88 -14.16 -0.41 12.18
N PHE A 89 -14.06 0.89 11.96
CA PHE A 89 -14.35 1.90 12.98
C PHE A 89 -15.84 1.94 13.33
N ASN A 90 -16.71 1.85 12.33
CA ASN A 90 -18.16 1.83 12.52
C ASN A 90 -18.68 0.56 13.22
N PHE A 91 -18.01 -0.58 13.07
CA PHE A 91 -18.35 -1.83 13.78
C PHE A 91 -17.58 -2.02 15.10
N GLY A 92 -16.44 -1.34 15.30
CA GLY A 92 -15.50 -1.55 16.41
C GLY A 92 -15.70 -0.67 17.66
N GLY A 93 -16.74 0.16 17.70
CA GLY A 93 -17.02 1.04 18.85
C GLY A 93 -17.60 0.36 20.10
N ALA A 94 -17.79 -0.96 20.12
CA ALA A 94 -18.35 -1.69 21.26
C ALA A 94 -17.67 -3.04 21.48
N ALA A 95 -16.43 -3.03 21.97
CA ALA A 95 -15.84 -4.21 22.61
C ALA A 95 -14.74 -3.83 23.61
N CYS A 96 -15.05 -2.95 24.55
CA CYS A 96 -14.36 -2.91 25.83
C CYS A 96 -15.16 -3.77 26.83
N VAL A 97 -14.76 -5.04 26.97
CA VAL A 97 -14.97 -5.80 28.20
C VAL A 97 -13.64 -6.45 28.55
N GLU A 98 -12.86 -5.76 29.38
CA GLU A 98 -11.89 -6.40 30.25
C GLU A 98 -12.63 -7.09 31.42
N HIS A 99 -11.88 -7.97 32.11
CA HIS A 99 -12.17 -8.72 33.34
C HIS A 99 -12.92 -10.07 33.17
N ALA A 100 -12.47 -11.19 33.72
CA ALA A 100 -11.32 -11.46 34.58
C ALA A 100 -10.99 -12.96 34.56
N SER A 101 -9.71 -13.25 34.74
CA SER A 101 -9.17 -14.54 35.18
C SER A 101 -9.70 -14.93 36.57
N HIS A 102 -10.26 -16.15 36.73
CA HIS A 102 -10.07 -16.94 37.95
C HIS A 102 -10.36 -18.42 37.70
N LEU A 103 -9.33 -19.26 37.83
CA LEU A 103 -9.42 -20.70 38.02
C LEU A 103 -9.78 -21.01 39.48
N VAL A 104 -10.36 -22.20 39.66
CA VAL A 104 -10.47 -23.05 40.86
C VAL A 104 -11.78 -23.06 41.68
N ASP A 105 -12.28 -24.31 41.75
CA ASP A 105 -12.89 -25.01 42.89
C ASP A 105 -14.36 -24.71 43.25
N ARG A 106 -15.22 -25.73 43.11
CA ARG A 106 -15.57 -26.65 44.22
C ARG A 106 -17.00 -27.23 44.08
N ALA A 107 -17.08 -28.52 44.45
CA ALA A 107 -18.23 -29.29 44.94
C ALA A 107 -19.33 -29.79 43.98
N ASN A 108 -19.23 -31.09 43.73
CA ASN A 108 -20.34 -32.04 43.57
C ASN A 108 -21.23 -32.05 44.84
N PRO A 109 -22.56 -32.21 44.72
CA PRO A 109 -23.24 -33.07 45.70
C PRO A 109 -24.32 -33.99 45.11
N MET A 110 -24.19 -35.26 45.51
CA MET A 110 -25.19 -36.34 45.73
C MET A 110 -26.16 -36.72 44.60
#